data_AF-A0A833MZD5-F1
#
_entry.id   AF-A0A833MZD5-F1
#
_cell.length_a   1.000
_cell.length_b   1.000
_cell.length_c   1.000
_cell.angle_alpha   90.00
_cell.angle_beta   90.00
_cell.angle_gamma   90.00
#
_symmetry.space_group_name_H-M   'P 1'
#
loop_
_entity.id
_entity.type
_entity.pdbx_description
1 polymer ?
#
loop_
_entity_poly.entity_id
_entity_poly.type
_entity_poly.pdbx_seq_one_letter_code
_entity_poly.pdbx_strand_id
1 'polypeptide(L)'
;MLTFSESRQRTLNTPDEIAAYLGETFRAMQASGPFKPGDEVAITSRSGLPPEIGIGDVGIMLCDLPNQLFSWVLVFTSGGQQMPVQIQTANLAKREQAKEAASE
;
A
#
# COMPACT_ATOMS: atom_id res chain seq x y z
N MET A 1 5.42 34.76 2.06
CA MET A 1 5.44 33.30 2.26
C MET A 1 6.89 32.85 2.15
N LEU A 2 7.41 32.13 3.14
CA LEU A 2 8.80 31.68 3.17
C LEU A 2 8.80 30.16 3.35
N THR A 3 9.44 29.44 2.42
CA THR A 3 9.73 28.02 2.56
C THR A 3 11.18 27.90 3.01
N PHE A 4 11.43 27.22 4.14
CA PHE A 4 12.78 26.93 4.63
C PHE A 4 12.93 25.41 4.81
N SER A 5 14.08 24.88 4.42
CA SER A 5 14.42 23.47 4.56
C SER A 5 15.58 23.34 5.54
N GLU A 6 15.34 22.76 6.71
CA GLU A 6 16.36 22.43 7.69
C GLU A 6 16.87 21.00 7.47
N SER A 7 18.18 20.82 7.32
CA SER A 7 18.78 19.49 7.28
C SER A 7 19.38 19.15 8.63
N ARG A 8 18.92 18.06 9.27
CA ARG A 8 19.53 17.51 10.48
C ARG A 8 20.26 16.21 10.11
N GLN A 9 21.53 16.11 10.50
CA GLN A 9 22.30 14.89 10.37
C GLN A 9 22.33 14.13 11.71
N ARG A 10 22.17 12.81 11.65
CA ARG A 10 22.34 11.90 12.78
C ARG A 10 23.18 10.72 12.33
N THR A 11 24.19 10.36 13.12
CA THR A 11 24.96 9.14 12.93
C THR A 11 24.30 8.00 13.72
N LEU A 12 24.15 6.84 13.08
CA LEU A 12 23.68 5.59 13.70
C LEU A 12 24.87 4.62 13.70
N ASN A 13 25.36 4.24 14.88
CA ASN A 13 26.64 3.55 15.05
C ASN A 13 26.50 2.04 15.28
N THR A 14 25.29 1.56 15.58
CA THR A 14 25.05 0.15 15.89
C THR A 14 23.90 -0.43 15.05
N PRO A 15 23.88 -1.76 14.82
CA PRO A 15 22.74 -2.41 14.20
C PRO A 15 21.41 -2.13 14.92
N ASP A 16 21.42 -2.06 16.24
CA ASP A 16 20.23 -1.79 17.05
C ASP A 16 19.71 -0.36 16.84
N GLU A 17 20.61 0.64 16.77
CA GLU A 17 20.24 2.02 16.47
C GLU A 17 19.64 2.15 15.07
N ILE A 18 20.20 1.43 14.09
CA ILE A 18 19.68 1.38 12.72
C ILE A 18 18.28 0.75 12.71
N ALA A 19 18.11 -0.41 13.36
CA ALA A 19 16.82 -1.10 13.42
C ALA A 19 15.74 -0.24 14.11
N ALA A 20 16.07 0.43 15.21
CA ALA A 20 15.16 1.33 15.90
C ALA A 20 14.71 2.49 14.99
N TYR A 21 15.65 3.14 14.31
CA TYR A 21 15.35 4.24 13.39
C TYR A 21 14.48 3.81 12.20
N LEU A 22 14.78 2.65 11.60
CA LEU A 22 13.96 2.09 10.52
C LEU A 22 12.55 1.75 11.00
N GLY A 23 12.41 1.19 12.20
CA GLY A 23 11.11 0.90 12.80
C GLY A 23 10.27 2.14 13.08
N GLU A 24 10.88 3.21 13.60
CA GLU A 24 10.22 4.51 13.77
C GLU A 24 9.77 5.10 12.44
N THR A 25 10.66 5.08 11.44
CA THR A 25 10.38 5.58 10.09
C THR A 25 9.22 4.82 9.44
N PHE A 26 9.24 3.50 9.51
CA PHE A 26 8.17 2.65 8.96
C PHE A 26 6.82 2.92 9.63
N ARG A 27 6.78 3.09 10.97
CA ARG A 27 5.54 3.44 11.68
C ARG A 27 5.00 4.81 11.24
N ALA A 28 5.88 5.80 11.10
CA ALA A 28 5.49 7.13 10.61
C ALA A 28 4.93 7.06 9.18
N MET A 29 5.58 6.28 8.31
CA MET A 29 5.11 6.03 6.94
C MET A 29 3.71 5.38 6.93
N GLN A 30 3.53 4.28 7.66
CA GLN A 30 2.24 3.59 7.76
C GLN A 30 1.12 4.50 8.29
N ALA A 31 1.42 5.39 9.24
CA ALA A 31 0.42 6.33 9.76
C ALA A 31 -0.13 7.24 8.65
N SER A 32 0.74 7.68 7.73
CA SER A 32 0.40 8.60 6.63
C SER A 32 -0.16 7.95 5.36
N GLY A 33 -0.09 6.61 5.22
CA GLY A 33 -0.59 5.91 4.03
C GLY A 33 -2.12 5.93 3.90
N PRO A 34 -2.66 6.02 2.67
CA PRO A 34 -4.10 6.02 2.40
C PRO A 34 -4.79 4.70 2.78
N PHE A 35 -4.07 3.59 2.68
CA PHE A 35 -4.55 2.27 3.09
C PHE A 35 -3.84 1.80 4.36
N LYS A 36 -4.51 0.91 5.10
CA LYS A 36 -3.91 0.19 6.23
C LYS A 36 -3.81 -1.30 5.89
N PRO A 37 -2.79 -2.01 6.40
CA PRO A 37 -2.77 -3.46 6.32
C PRO A 37 -4.06 -4.06 6.87
N GLY A 38 -4.67 -4.99 6.14
CA GLY A 38 -5.96 -5.59 6.44
C GLY A 38 -7.16 -4.91 5.78
N ASP A 39 -7.01 -3.70 5.21
CA ASP A 39 -8.11 -3.04 4.49
C ASP A 39 -8.58 -3.90 3.31
N GLU A 40 -9.89 -4.06 3.16
CA GLU A 40 -10.48 -4.58 1.93
C GLU A 40 -10.37 -3.54 0.82
N VAL A 41 -9.77 -3.94 -0.30
CA VAL A 41 -9.59 -3.07 -1.46
C VAL A 41 -10.31 -3.63 -2.69
N ALA A 42 -10.78 -2.71 -3.53
CA ALA A 42 -11.24 -2.99 -4.88
C ALA A 42 -10.18 -2.58 -5.89
N ILE A 43 -9.98 -3.41 -6.92
CA ILE A 43 -9.12 -3.14 -8.07
C ILE A 43 -9.97 -2.40 -9.10
N THR A 44 -9.79 -1.08 -9.20
CA THR A 44 -10.61 -0.23 -10.08
C THR A 44 -10.11 -0.24 -11.52
N SER A 45 -8.87 -0.66 -11.74
CA SER A 45 -8.28 -0.85 -13.06
C SER A 45 -7.32 -2.04 -13.06
N ARG A 46 -7.39 -2.86 -14.12
CA ARG A 46 -6.53 -4.04 -14.30
C ARG A 46 -5.24 -3.75 -15.07
N SER A 47 -4.89 -2.48 -15.26
CA SER A 47 -3.64 -2.10 -15.95
C SER A 47 -2.42 -2.73 -15.27
N GLY A 48 -1.65 -3.52 -16.01
CA GLY A 48 -0.46 -4.21 -15.51
C GLY A 48 -0.74 -5.51 -14.75
N LEU A 49 -2.00 -5.93 -14.62
CA LEU A 49 -2.39 -7.19 -13.97
C LEU A 49 -2.75 -8.26 -15.02
N PRO A 50 -2.13 -9.45 -14.96
CA PRO A 50 -2.57 -10.59 -15.75
C PRO A 50 -4.04 -10.94 -15.49
N PRO A 51 -4.81 -11.42 -16.49
CA PRO A 51 -6.22 -11.79 -16.34
C PRO A 51 -6.50 -12.82 -15.24
N GLU A 52 -5.54 -13.69 -14.95
CA GLU A 52 -5.65 -14.78 -13.99
C GLU A 52 -5.39 -14.37 -12.53
N ILE A 53 -5.03 -13.11 -12.25
CA ILE A 53 -4.68 -12.59 -10.92
C ILE A 53 -5.72 -11.58 -10.44
N GLY A 54 -6.08 -11.55 -9.16
CA GLY A 54 -7.01 -10.52 -8.65
C GLY A 54 -8.44 -10.79 -9.07
N ILE A 55 -8.89 -12.05 -8.96
CA ILE A 55 -10.24 -12.45 -9.35
C ILE A 55 -11.29 -11.80 -8.46
N GLY A 56 -12.38 -11.36 -9.07
CA GLY A 56 -13.42 -10.58 -8.42
C GLY A 56 -13.03 -9.12 -8.19
N ASP A 57 -11.89 -8.68 -8.75
CA ASP A 57 -11.36 -7.31 -8.65
C ASP A 57 -11.23 -6.83 -7.20
N VAL A 58 -10.81 -7.73 -6.31
CA VAL A 58 -10.75 -7.50 -4.86
C VAL A 58 -9.48 -8.08 -4.26
N GLY A 59 -9.09 -7.54 -3.11
CA GLY A 59 -7.99 -8.08 -2.32
C GLY A 59 -7.95 -7.51 -0.91
N ILE A 60 -6.95 -7.96 -0.16
CA ILE A 60 -6.63 -7.43 1.17
C ILE A 60 -5.30 -6.69 1.09
N MET A 61 -5.28 -5.45 1.55
CA MET A 61 -4.05 -4.67 1.63
C MET A 61 -3.06 -5.35 2.57
N LEU A 62 -1.86 -5.66 2.09
CA LEU A 62 -0.77 -6.21 2.91
C LEU A 62 0.16 -5.09 3.38
N CYS A 63 0.53 -4.20 2.46
CA CYS A 63 1.43 -3.09 2.76
C CYS A 63 1.23 -1.97 1.74
N ASP A 64 0.98 -0.77 2.25
CA ASP A 64 0.94 0.46 1.49
C ASP A 64 1.85 1.48 2.17
N LEU A 65 2.66 2.18 1.38
CA LEU A 65 3.61 3.15 1.88
C LEU A 65 3.46 4.47 1.13
N PRO A 66 3.53 5.61 1.84
CA PRO A 66 3.42 6.93 1.24
C PRO A 66 4.50 7.12 0.17
N ASN A 67 4.13 7.81 -0.91
CA ASN A 67 5.01 8.13 -2.05
C ASN A 67 5.55 6.90 -2.80
N GLN A 68 4.98 5.71 -2.59
CA GLN A 68 5.22 4.55 -3.45
C GLN A 68 4.17 4.47 -4.55
N LEU A 69 4.57 3.98 -5.72
CA LEU A 69 3.67 3.80 -6.86
C LEU A 69 2.83 2.51 -6.75
N PHE A 70 3.29 1.57 -5.94
CA PHE A 70 2.71 0.24 -5.81
C PHE A 70 2.43 -0.09 -4.36
N SER A 71 1.31 -0.77 -4.14
CA SER A 71 0.95 -1.39 -2.87
C SER A 71 0.98 -2.91 -3.01
N TRP A 72 1.27 -3.60 -1.92
CA TRP A 72 1.19 -5.06 -1.86
C TRP A 72 -0.21 -5.47 -1.45
N VAL A 73 -0.85 -6.33 -2.26
CA VAL A 73 -2.22 -6.79 -2.04
C VAL A 73 -2.25 -8.31 -2.11
N LEU A 74 -2.91 -8.93 -1.14
CA LEU A 74 -3.22 -10.36 -1.16
C LEU A 74 -4.47 -10.56 -2.01
N VAL A 75 -4.36 -11.41 -3.03
CA VAL A 75 -5.44 -11.69 -3.98
C VAL A 75 -5.59 -13.18 -4.23
N PHE A 76 -6.71 -13.56 -4.85
CA PHE A 76 -6.88 -14.88 -5.45
C PHE A 76 -6.50 -14.89 -6.93
N THR A 77 -5.95 -16.01 -7.38
CA THR A 77 -5.86 -16.36 -8.80
C THR A 77 -7.14 -17.04 -9.29
N SER A 78 -7.31 -17.19 -10.60
CA SER A 78 -8.42 -17.95 -11.21
C SER A 78 -8.43 -19.43 -10.82
N GLY A 79 -7.29 -19.99 -10.42
CA GLY A 79 -7.17 -21.34 -9.88
C GLY A 79 -7.48 -21.44 -8.38
N GLY A 80 -7.92 -20.36 -7.73
CA GLY A 80 -8.25 -20.34 -6.30
C GLY A 80 -7.05 -20.29 -5.36
N GLN A 81 -5.84 -20.05 -5.89
CA GLN A 81 -4.64 -19.89 -5.05
C GLN A 81 -4.54 -18.45 -4.53
N GLN A 82 -4.05 -18.28 -3.31
CA GLN A 82 -3.79 -16.96 -2.73
C GLN A 82 -2.35 -16.56 -2.99
N MET A 83 -2.11 -15.31 -3.42
CA MET A 83 -0.75 -14.81 -3.55
C MET A 83 -0.65 -13.30 -3.32
N PRO A 84 0.47 -12.82 -2.76
CA PRO A 84 0.77 -11.40 -2.68
C PRO A 84 1.24 -10.88 -4.04
N VAL A 85 0.66 -9.78 -4.50
CA VAL A 85 1.05 -9.11 -5.75
C VAL A 85 1.20 -7.61 -5.55
N GLN A 86 2.04 -6.99 -6.37
CA GLN A 86 2.12 -5.53 -6.44
C GLN A 86 1.08 -5.01 -7.41
N ILE A 87 0.28 -4.05 -6.96
CA ILE A 87 -0.71 -3.34 -7.78
C ILE A 87 -0.42 -1.85 -7.66
N GLN A 88 -0.55 -1.12 -8.77
CA GLN A 88 -0.40 0.33 -8.72
C GLN A 88 -1.43 0.91 -7.73
N THR A 89 -0.97 1.71 -6.78
CA THR A 89 -1.82 2.28 -5.72
C THR A 89 -2.98 3.10 -6.30
N ALA A 90 -2.76 3.74 -7.46
CA ALA A 90 -3.78 4.48 -8.20
C ALA A 90 -4.91 3.61 -8.78
N ASN A 91 -4.70 2.30 -8.91
CA ASN A 91 -5.70 1.34 -9.40
C ASN A 91 -6.45 0.66 -8.25
N LEU A 92 -6.32 1.16 -7.03
CA LEU A 92 -6.96 0.64 -5.83
C LEU A 92 -7.91 1.67 -5.22
N ALA A 93 -9.03 1.19 -4.71
CA ALA A 93 -9.94 1.96 -3.87
C ALA A 93 -10.32 1.16 -2.63
N LYS A 94 -10.70 1.84 -1.54
CA LYS A 94 -11.29 1.14 -0.39
C LYS A 94 -12.61 0.51 -0.82
N ARG A 95 -12.85 -0.74 -0.43
CA ARG A 95 -13.99 -1.51 -0.94
C ARG A 95 -15.34 -0.90 -0.54
N GLU A 96 -15.45 -0.31 0.64
CA GLU A 96 -16.68 0.35 1.08
C GLU A 96 -17.00 1.57 0.20
N GLN A 97 -16.00 2.40 -0.10
CA GLN A 97 -16.15 3.56 -0.99
C GLN A 97 -16.47 3.16 -2.43
N ALA A 98 -15.92 2.04 -2.90
CA ALA A 98 -16.22 1.50 -4.23
C ALA A 98 -17.67 0.99 -4.34
N LYS A 99 -18.28 0.50 -3.25
CA LYS A 99 -19.69 0.08 -3.24
C LYS A 99 -20.65 1.27 -3.35
N GLU A 100 -20.33 2.38 -2.69
CA GLU A 100 -21.13 3.61 -2.74
C GLU A 100 -21.11 4.23 -4.14
N ALA A 101 -19.95 4.33 -4.78
CA ALA A 101 -19.82 4.85 -6.14
C ALA A 101 -20.49 3.99 -7.24
N ALA A 102 -20.75 2.71 -6.97
CA ALA A 102 -21.44 1.82 -7.90
C ALA A 102 -22.97 1.81 -7.71
N SER A 103 -23.47 2.52 -6.69
CA SER A 103 -24.91 2.60 -6.37
C SER A 103 -25.56 3.91 -6.82
N GLU A 104 -24.78 4.83 -7.41
CA GLU A 104 -25.23 6.03 -8.14
C GLU A 104 -25.21 5.79 -9.66
#